data_AF-A0A937QNV9-F1
#
_entry.id   AF-A0A937QNV9-F1
#
_cell.length_a   1.000
_cell.length_b   1.000
_cell.length_c   1.000
_cell.angle_alpha   90.00
_cell.angle_beta   90.00
_cell.angle_gamma   90.00
#
_symmetry.space_group_name_H-M   'P 1'
#
loop_
_entity.id
_entity.type
_entity.pdbx_description
1 polymer ?
#
loop_
_entity_poly.entity_id
_entity_poly.type
_entity_poly.pdbx_seq_one_letter_code
_entity_poly.pdbx_strand_id
1 'polypeptide(L)'
;MEGRWGRTFEAWEMTGPGRPFRTSYGFNGWLFCCDFDASLPARTRWGSDGIPGIRVSTLRGKANIPVLLDSTMPYSHPRELFPLPPRRGGSNGPGMGPFCMDRHSEHVNGLFLDWSVRKIGIKELWTLKWHLQFDTANAWTKAGGALPEDWPHWMRGFKDY
;
A
#
# COMPACT_ATOMS: atom_id res chain seq x y z
N MET A 1 11.42 -1.20 -15.86
CA MET A 1 12.09 -0.15 -15.06
C MET A 1 13.44 -0.68 -14.67
N GLU A 2 14.49 0.07 -14.96
CA GLU A 2 15.85 -0.26 -14.53
C GLU A 2 16.16 0.52 -13.26
N GLY A 3 16.87 -0.09 -12.31
CA GLY A 3 17.10 0.54 -11.01
C GLY A 3 17.41 -0.42 -9.89
N ARG A 4 17.39 0.11 -8.67
CA ARG A 4 17.64 -0.63 -7.43
C ARG A 4 16.46 -0.50 -6.49
N TRP A 5 16.04 -1.62 -5.94
CA TRP A 5 15.03 -1.64 -4.87
C TRP A 5 15.58 -1.00 -3.60
N GLY A 6 14.67 -0.37 -2.86
CA GLY A 6 14.98 0.24 -1.59
C GLY A 6 15.06 -0.79 -0.47
N ARG A 7 15.44 -0.30 0.70
CA ARG A 7 15.43 -1.04 1.96
C ARG A 7 14.88 -0.13 3.06
N THR A 8 14.88 -0.63 4.30
CA THR A 8 14.45 0.11 5.48
C THR A 8 15.07 1.51 5.55
N PHE A 9 16.38 1.62 5.34
CA PHE A 9 17.13 2.87 5.45
C PHE A 9 17.75 3.33 4.13
N GLU A 10 17.36 2.71 3.01
CA GLU A 10 17.89 3.04 1.69
C GLU A 10 16.74 3.34 0.73
N ALA A 11 16.73 4.55 0.17
CA ALA A 11 15.79 4.92 -0.88
C ALA A 11 16.03 4.09 -2.15
N TRP A 12 14.94 3.72 -2.83
CA TRP A 12 14.99 3.04 -4.12
C TRP A 12 15.37 4.03 -5.23
N GLU A 13 15.91 3.51 -6.32
CA GLU A 13 16.45 4.29 -7.42
C GLU A 13 15.89 3.80 -8.75
N MET A 14 15.42 4.74 -9.60
CA MET A 14 15.22 4.52 -11.02
C MET A 14 16.45 5.00 -11.77
N THR A 15 16.93 4.20 -12.72
CA THR A 15 18.00 4.58 -13.66
C THR A 15 17.51 4.63 -15.10
N GLY A 16 16.34 4.04 -15.41
CA GLY A 16 15.70 4.12 -16.73
C GLY A 16 14.22 3.69 -16.69
N PRO A 17 13.39 4.10 -17.67
CA PRO A 17 13.77 4.72 -18.95
C PRO A 17 13.88 6.26 -18.93
N GLY A 18 13.48 6.91 -17.84
CA GLY A 18 13.56 8.37 -17.69
C GLY A 18 14.88 8.85 -17.08
N ARG A 19 14.93 10.13 -16.71
CA ARG A 19 16.05 10.66 -15.91
C ARG A 19 16.17 9.87 -14.62
N PRO A 20 17.38 9.45 -14.23
CA PRO A 20 17.57 8.78 -12.95
C PRO A 20 17.05 9.62 -11.80
N PHE A 21 16.37 8.98 -10.86
CA PHE A 21 15.95 9.63 -9.62
C PHE A 21 15.89 8.62 -8.48
N ARG A 22 16.00 9.13 -7.26
CA ARG A 22 15.97 8.35 -6.04
C ARG A 22 14.87 8.87 -5.13
N THR A 23 14.09 7.98 -4.54
CA THR A 23 13.06 8.35 -3.57
C THR A 23 12.77 7.24 -2.57
N SER A 24 12.23 7.63 -1.43
CA SER A 24 11.85 6.77 -0.32
C SER A 24 10.36 6.38 -0.36
N TYR A 25 9.60 6.90 -1.33
CA TYR A 25 8.15 6.78 -1.41
C TYR A 25 7.69 6.00 -2.64
N GLY A 26 6.52 5.36 -2.55
CA GLY A 26 5.87 4.63 -3.64
C GLY A 26 4.36 4.80 -3.64
N PHE A 27 3.77 4.70 -4.82
CA PHE A 27 2.35 4.90 -5.04
C PHE A 27 1.53 3.66 -4.72
N ASN A 28 0.32 3.88 -4.20
CA ASN A 28 -0.74 2.89 -4.27
C ASN A 28 -1.08 2.62 -5.75
N GLY A 29 -0.61 1.49 -6.27
CA GLY A 29 -0.76 1.11 -7.68
C GLY A 29 -2.21 0.92 -8.10
N TRP A 30 -3.10 0.57 -7.17
CA TRP A 30 -4.52 0.44 -7.46
C TRP A 30 -5.13 1.74 -7.98
N LEU A 31 -4.60 2.90 -7.60
CA LEU A 31 -5.10 4.19 -8.11
C LEU A 31 -4.97 4.36 -9.63
N PHE A 32 -4.12 3.55 -10.26
CA PHE A 32 -3.83 3.56 -11.69
C PHE A 32 -4.31 2.27 -12.38
N CYS A 33 -5.09 1.45 -11.68
CA CYS A 33 -5.59 0.18 -12.16
C CYS A 33 -7.11 0.25 -12.38
N CYS A 34 -7.59 -0.43 -13.43
CA CYS A 34 -9.02 -0.59 -13.71
C CYS A 34 -9.79 -1.32 -12.61
N ASP A 35 -9.08 -2.06 -11.75
CA ASP A 35 -9.65 -2.82 -10.64
C ASP A 35 -9.65 -2.06 -9.31
N PHE A 36 -9.35 -0.74 -9.33
CA PHE A 36 -9.57 0.12 -8.16
C PHE A 36 -11.00 -0.01 -7.63
N ASP A 37 -11.97 -0.08 -8.54
CA ASP A 37 -13.37 -0.38 -8.24
C ASP A 37 -13.82 -1.63 -9.00
N ALA A 38 -13.46 -2.79 -8.46
CA ALA A 38 -13.84 -4.09 -8.99
C ALA A 38 -15.35 -4.38 -8.94
N SER A 39 -16.17 -3.53 -8.30
CA SER A 39 -17.64 -3.66 -8.34
C SER A 39 -18.23 -3.29 -9.71
N LEU A 40 -17.48 -2.53 -10.51
CA LEU A 40 -17.90 -2.18 -11.86
C LEU A 40 -17.86 -3.42 -12.78
N PRO A 41 -18.77 -3.52 -13.76
CA PRO A 41 -18.74 -4.59 -14.75
C PRO A 41 -17.39 -4.68 -15.46
N ALA A 42 -16.93 -5.91 -15.75
CA ALA A 42 -15.65 -6.13 -16.42
C ALA A 42 -15.53 -5.36 -17.75
N ARG A 43 -16.63 -5.24 -18.52
CA ARG A 43 -16.67 -4.45 -19.76
C ARG A 43 -16.35 -2.96 -19.55
N THR A 44 -16.68 -2.42 -18.37
CA THR A 44 -16.43 -1.01 -18.03
C THR A 44 -15.00 -0.81 -17.57
N ARG A 45 -14.41 -1.82 -16.91
CA ARG A 45 -13.03 -1.79 -16.40
C ARG A 45 -11.99 -2.07 -17.49
N TRP A 46 -12.29 -3.03 -18.36
CA TRP A 46 -11.38 -3.58 -19.37
C TRP A 46 -11.87 -3.33 -20.81
N GLY A 47 -12.83 -2.43 -20.97
CA GLY A 47 -13.39 -2.09 -22.28
C GLY A 47 -12.40 -1.34 -23.17
N SER A 48 -12.71 -1.26 -24.46
CA SER A 48 -11.94 -0.50 -25.45
C SER A 48 -11.91 1.01 -25.17
N ASP A 49 -12.80 1.51 -24.32
CA ASP A 49 -12.93 2.94 -23.97
C ASP A 49 -11.86 3.43 -22.97
N GLY A 50 -10.94 2.53 -22.57
CA GLY A 50 -9.83 2.83 -21.67
C GLY A 50 -10.12 2.53 -20.21
N ILE A 51 -9.12 2.75 -19.35
CA ILE A 51 -9.24 2.56 -17.90
C ILE A 51 -10.20 3.63 -17.36
N PRO A 52 -11.31 3.26 -16.70
CA PRO A 52 -12.18 4.24 -16.09
C PRO A 52 -11.41 5.01 -15.01
N GLY A 53 -11.22 6.30 -15.22
CA GLY A 53 -10.53 7.16 -14.25
C GLY A 53 -11.26 7.19 -12.89
N ILE A 54 -10.51 7.45 -11.82
CA ILE A 54 -11.09 7.56 -10.48
C ILE A 54 -11.88 8.87 -10.37
N ARG A 55 -13.17 8.77 -10.07
CA ARG A 55 -14.03 9.94 -9.81
C ARG A 55 -13.80 10.47 -8.38
N VAL A 56 -12.65 11.12 -8.17
CA VAL A 56 -12.20 11.61 -6.85
C VAL A 56 -13.22 12.55 -6.20
N SER A 57 -13.93 13.35 -7.00
CA SER A 57 -14.95 14.30 -6.50
C SER A 57 -16.14 13.60 -5.82
N THR A 58 -16.60 12.48 -6.37
CA THR A 58 -17.76 11.74 -5.83
C THR A 58 -17.36 10.69 -4.79
N LEU A 59 -16.10 10.26 -4.80
CA LEU A 59 -15.61 9.21 -3.90
C LEU A 59 -15.69 9.61 -2.42
N ARG A 60 -16.27 8.73 -1.60
CA ARG A 60 -16.37 8.86 -0.13
C ARG A 60 -15.20 8.14 0.54
N GLY A 61 -14.91 8.47 1.80
CA GLY A 61 -13.87 7.78 2.58
C GLY A 61 -12.42 8.07 2.15
N LYS A 62 -12.18 9.17 1.42
CA LYS A 62 -10.86 9.52 0.86
C LYS A 62 -9.73 9.60 1.89
N ALA A 63 -10.04 10.02 3.11
CA ALA A 63 -9.11 10.07 4.25
C ALA A 63 -8.53 8.72 4.66
N ASN A 64 -9.12 7.59 4.20
CA ASN A 64 -8.63 6.24 4.47
C ASN A 64 -8.04 5.54 3.23
N ILE A 65 -7.93 6.24 2.09
CA ILE A 65 -7.37 5.71 0.85
C ILE A 65 -5.96 6.27 0.68
N PRO A 66 -4.91 5.45 0.80
CA PRO A 66 -3.54 5.91 0.67
C PRO A 66 -3.19 6.18 -0.81
N VAL A 67 -2.39 7.21 -1.04
CA VAL A 67 -1.89 7.65 -2.36
C VAL A 67 -0.41 7.36 -2.51
N LEU A 68 0.40 7.83 -1.56
CA LEU A 68 1.85 7.78 -1.60
C LEU A 68 2.37 7.51 -0.18
N LEU A 69 3.22 6.51 0.00
CA LEU A 69 3.73 6.09 1.31
C LEU A 69 5.21 5.73 1.23
N ASP A 70 5.88 5.64 2.39
CA ASP A 70 7.20 5.01 2.47
C ASP A 70 7.18 3.64 1.76
N SER A 71 8.15 3.41 0.88
CA SER A 71 8.20 2.21 0.06
C SER A 71 9.62 1.79 -0.33
N THR A 72 9.84 0.50 -0.59
CA THR A 72 11.04 -0.02 -1.28
C THR A 72 10.91 -0.01 -2.80
N MET A 73 9.72 0.28 -3.33
CA MET A 73 9.40 0.23 -4.77
C MET A 73 8.58 1.46 -5.19
N PRO A 74 8.58 1.84 -6.49
CA PRO A 74 7.79 2.98 -6.97
C PRO A 74 6.29 2.83 -6.83
N TYR A 75 5.79 1.60 -6.86
CA TYR A 75 4.39 1.29 -6.60
C TYR A 75 4.24 -0.19 -6.26
N SER A 76 3.11 -0.54 -5.65
CA SER A 76 2.65 -1.92 -5.50
C SER A 76 1.12 -1.94 -5.43
N HIS A 77 0.52 -3.13 -5.49
CA HIS A 77 -0.92 -3.34 -5.42
C HIS A 77 -1.26 -4.17 -4.16
N PRO A 78 -1.35 -3.55 -2.96
CA PRO A 78 -1.62 -4.27 -1.73
C PRO A 78 -2.90 -5.07 -1.76
N ARG A 79 -2.82 -6.31 -1.28
CA ARG A 79 -3.96 -7.18 -1.00
C ARG A 79 -3.87 -7.59 0.45
N GLU A 80 -5.01 -7.82 1.07
CA GLU A 80 -5.15 -8.09 2.50
C GLU A 80 -4.30 -9.29 2.93
N LEU A 81 -4.34 -10.34 2.11
CA LEU A 81 -3.71 -11.61 2.39
C LEU A 81 -2.39 -11.82 1.61
N PHE A 82 -1.98 -10.86 0.77
CA PHE A 82 -0.82 -11.02 -0.10
C PHE A 82 0.09 -9.78 -0.17
N PRO A 83 1.40 -9.93 0.08
CA PRO A 83 2.04 -11.10 0.68
C PRO A 83 1.65 -11.17 2.16
N LEU A 84 1.93 -12.30 2.82
CA LEU A 84 1.95 -12.37 4.28
C LEU A 84 2.83 -11.24 4.85
N PRO A 85 2.58 -10.79 6.10
CA PRO A 85 3.41 -9.79 6.74
C PRO A 85 4.91 -10.09 6.54
N PRO A 86 5.67 -9.17 5.93
CA PRO A 86 7.00 -9.47 5.45
C PRO A 86 7.99 -9.67 6.61
N ARG A 87 9.15 -10.24 6.27
CA ARG A 87 10.32 -10.19 7.15
C ARG A 87 10.70 -8.72 7.40
N ARG A 88 11.36 -8.48 8.55
CA ARG A 88 11.77 -7.14 8.97
C ARG A 88 12.53 -6.44 7.84
N GLY A 89 12.08 -5.24 7.50
CA GLY A 89 12.76 -4.35 6.57
C GLY A 89 12.13 -4.21 5.18
N GLY A 90 10.90 -4.70 5.01
CA GLY A 90 10.17 -4.68 3.74
C GLY A 90 10.52 -5.88 2.88
N SER A 91 9.62 -6.23 1.97
CA SER A 91 9.90 -7.22 0.93
C SER A 91 9.71 -6.60 -0.45
N ASN A 92 10.64 -6.93 -1.35
CA ASN A 92 10.52 -6.58 -2.75
C ASN A 92 9.62 -7.62 -3.40
N GLY A 93 8.40 -7.24 -3.75
CA GLY A 93 7.39 -8.16 -4.26
C GLY A 93 6.02 -7.50 -4.35
N PRO A 94 5.04 -8.17 -4.99
CA PRO A 94 3.69 -7.65 -5.07
C PRO A 94 3.06 -7.56 -3.68
N GLY A 95 2.05 -6.70 -3.55
CA GLY A 95 1.19 -6.59 -2.37
C GLY A 95 1.71 -5.62 -1.30
N MET A 96 1.44 -5.88 -0.02
CA MET A 96 1.79 -4.99 1.11
C MET A 96 3.30 -4.82 1.37
N GLY A 97 4.11 -5.78 0.94
CA GLY A 97 5.54 -5.90 1.26
C GLY A 97 6.36 -4.61 1.10
N PRO A 98 6.26 -3.90 -0.04
CA PRO A 98 7.04 -2.70 -0.27
C PRO A 98 6.74 -1.57 0.70
N PHE A 99 5.53 -1.48 1.25
CA PHE A 99 5.10 -0.43 2.18
C PHE A 99 5.31 -0.82 3.65
N CYS A 100 5.44 -2.11 3.96
CA CYS A 100 5.57 -2.60 5.33
C CYS A 100 7.04 -2.66 5.75
N MET A 101 7.54 -1.56 6.31
CA MET A 101 8.91 -1.48 6.84
C MET A 101 9.01 -0.66 8.12
N ASP A 102 9.93 -1.07 8.98
CA ASP A 102 10.27 -0.38 10.23
C ASP A 102 11.29 0.74 10.01
N ARG A 103 10.92 1.76 9.21
CA ARG A 103 11.80 2.90 8.92
C ARG A 103 11.77 3.97 10.02
N HIS A 104 10.61 4.18 10.62
CA HIS A 104 10.37 5.27 11.56
C HIS A 104 10.02 4.81 12.97
N SER A 105 10.46 3.61 13.36
CA SER A 105 10.06 2.98 14.63
C SER A 105 8.54 2.77 14.67
N GLU A 106 8.11 1.63 14.14
CA GLU A 106 6.72 1.12 14.22
C GLU A 106 5.67 1.83 13.35
N HIS A 107 6.07 2.82 12.54
CA HIS A 107 5.17 3.50 11.61
C HIS A 107 5.82 3.83 10.26
N VAL A 108 4.96 4.13 9.29
CA VAL A 108 5.29 4.76 8.02
C VAL A 108 4.50 6.05 7.86
N ASN A 109 4.95 6.92 6.96
CA ASN A 109 4.25 8.15 6.62
C ASN A 109 3.50 7.97 5.30
N GLY A 110 2.27 8.50 5.23
CA GLY A 110 1.45 8.42 4.04
C GLY A 110 0.65 9.67 3.74
N LEU A 111 0.55 9.96 2.44
CA LEU A 111 -0.40 10.90 1.83
C LEU A 111 -1.68 10.15 1.48
N PHE A 112 -2.84 10.72 1.81
CA PHE A 112 -4.16 10.16 1.54
C PHE A 112 -4.89 10.89 0.41
N LEU A 113 -5.96 10.29 -0.11
CA LEU A 113 -6.68 10.80 -1.28
C LEU A 113 -7.50 12.07 -1.00
N ASP A 114 -7.62 12.46 0.27
CA ASP A 114 -8.11 13.78 0.69
C ASP A 114 -6.99 14.82 0.83
N TRP A 115 -5.76 14.46 0.44
CA TRP A 115 -4.53 15.26 0.53
C TRP A 115 -4.03 15.51 1.96
N SER A 116 -4.59 14.83 2.96
CA SER A 116 -4.01 14.82 4.31
C SER A 116 -2.75 13.95 4.37
N VAL A 117 -1.84 14.30 5.27
CA VAL A 117 -0.62 13.52 5.56
C VAL A 117 -0.67 13.08 7.02
N ARG A 118 -0.37 11.80 7.27
CA ARG A 118 -0.28 11.29 8.65
C ARG A 118 0.68 10.12 8.79
N LYS A 119 1.00 9.84 10.06
CA LYS A 119 1.64 8.60 10.48
C LYS A 119 0.62 7.46 10.41
N ILE A 120 1.11 6.29 10.01
CA ILE A 120 0.35 5.05 9.86
C ILE A 120 1.12 3.97 10.59
N GLY A 121 0.53 3.34 11.60
CA GLY A 121 1.18 2.22 12.27
C GLY A 121 1.44 1.08 11.27
N ILE A 122 2.54 0.33 11.40
CA ILE A 122 2.85 -0.70 10.40
C ILE A 122 1.71 -1.73 10.28
N LYS A 123 1.11 -2.16 11.40
CA LYS A 123 -0.08 -3.05 11.40
C LYS A 123 -1.34 -2.36 10.86
N GLU A 124 -1.42 -1.04 10.96
CA GLU A 124 -2.55 -0.24 10.44
C GLU A 124 -2.64 -0.30 8.90
N LEU A 125 -1.55 -0.64 8.20
CA LEU A 125 -1.58 -0.81 6.74
C LEU A 125 -2.66 -1.79 6.26
N TRP A 126 -3.02 -2.78 7.09
CA TRP A 126 -4.09 -3.75 6.80
C TRP A 126 -5.50 -3.24 7.07
N THR A 127 -5.67 -2.05 7.64
CA THR A 127 -6.98 -1.42 7.90
C THR A 127 -7.31 -0.30 6.91
N LEU A 128 -6.36 0.04 6.03
CA LEU A 128 -6.52 1.08 5.00
C LEU A 128 -7.25 0.56 3.77
N LYS A 129 -7.92 1.48 3.07
CA LYS A 129 -8.71 1.17 1.86
C LYS A 129 -7.86 1.33 0.60
N TRP A 130 -7.04 0.33 0.28
CA TRP A 130 -6.13 0.36 -0.89
C TRP A 130 -6.87 0.37 -2.23
N HIS A 131 -8.00 -0.33 -2.32
CA HIS A 131 -8.98 -0.28 -3.40
C HIS A 131 -10.40 -0.39 -2.81
N LEU A 132 -11.46 -0.13 -3.58
CA LEU A 132 -12.83 -0.02 -3.05
C LEU A 132 -13.39 -1.34 -2.50
N GLN A 133 -12.83 -2.46 -2.91
CA GLN A 133 -13.18 -3.79 -2.41
C GLN A 133 -12.21 -4.31 -1.35
N PHE A 134 -11.22 -3.51 -0.93
CA PHE A 134 -10.25 -3.96 0.05
C PHE A 134 -10.95 -4.24 1.39
N ASP A 135 -10.84 -5.44 1.93
CA ASP A 135 -11.45 -5.82 3.19
C ASP A 135 -10.63 -5.24 4.36
N THR A 136 -11.17 -4.22 5.01
CA THR A 136 -10.52 -3.57 6.16
C THR A 136 -10.75 -4.30 7.49
N ALA A 137 -11.53 -5.39 7.47
CA ALA A 137 -11.76 -6.30 8.59
C ALA A 137 -11.15 -7.69 8.33
N ASN A 138 -10.08 -7.73 7.53
CA ASN A 138 -9.41 -8.98 7.13
C ASN A 138 -8.68 -9.67 8.30
N ALA A 139 -8.16 -10.87 8.02
CA ALA A 139 -7.49 -11.75 8.97
C ALA A 139 -6.25 -11.16 9.68
N TRP A 140 -5.68 -10.05 9.21
CA TRP A 140 -4.56 -9.33 9.83
C TRP A 140 -5.01 -8.08 10.59
N THR A 141 -6.27 -8.04 11.05
CA THR A 141 -6.83 -6.92 11.82
C THR A 141 -7.50 -7.44 13.08
N LYS A 142 -7.71 -6.57 14.08
CA LYS A 142 -8.50 -6.92 15.27
C LYS A 142 -9.92 -7.35 14.92
N ALA A 143 -10.52 -6.73 13.91
CA ALA A 143 -11.87 -7.07 13.46
C ALA A 143 -11.93 -8.48 12.82
N GLY A 144 -10.84 -8.92 12.19
CA GLY A 144 -10.69 -10.28 11.67
C GLY A 144 -10.13 -11.29 12.68
N GLY A 145 -9.91 -10.89 13.94
CA GLY A 145 -9.47 -11.77 15.02
C GLY A 145 -7.96 -12.02 15.10
N ALA A 146 -7.12 -11.20 14.46
CA ALA A 146 -5.67 -11.31 14.56
C ALA A 146 -5.20 -11.11 16.01
N LEU A 147 -4.39 -12.05 16.50
CA LEU A 147 -3.74 -11.98 17.80
C LEU A 147 -2.30 -11.46 17.66
N PRO A 148 -1.70 -10.86 18.72
CA PRO A 148 -0.32 -10.38 18.68
C PRO A 148 0.69 -11.44 18.21
N GLU A 149 0.49 -12.70 18.57
CA GLU A 149 1.34 -13.84 18.23
C GLU A 149 1.32 -14.24 16.75
N ASP A 150 0.23 -13.93 16.04
CA ASP A 150 0.07 -14.21 14.60
C ASP A 150 1.05 -13.38 13.77
N TRP A 151 1.42 -12.20 14.28
CA TRP A 151 2.36 -11.31 13.63
C TRP A 151 3.81 -11.85 13.72
N PRO A 152 4.66 -11.53 12.71
CA PRO A 152 6.09 -11.79 12.78
C PRO A 152 6.70 -11.21 14.06
N HIS A 153 7.70 -11.89 14.62
CA HIS A 153 8.33 -11.52 15.90
C HIS A 153 8.64 -10.03 16.05
N TRP A 154 9.13 -9.40 14.97
CA TRP A 154 9.50 -7.98 14.97
C TRP A 154 8.32 -7.00 15.04
N MET A 155 7.09 -7.46 14.78
CA MET A 155 5.86 -6.65 14.82
C MET A 155 5.02 -6.91 16.07
N ARG A 156 5.28 -7.98 16.83
CA ARG A 156 4.41 -8.41 17.94
C ARG A 156 4.20 -7.31 19.00
N GLY A 157 5.24 -6.52 19.27
CA GLY A 157 5.18 -5.42 20.23
C GLY A 157 4.48 -4.15 19.72
N PHE A 158 4.15 -4.07 18.44
CA PHE A 158 3.51 -2.88 17.87
C PHE A 158 2.02 -2.85 18.16
N LYS A 159 1.44 -1.65 18.23
CA LYS A 159 0.01 -1.43 18.43
C LYS A 159 -0.84 -2.21 17.42
N ASP A 160 -1.89 -2.87 17.91
CA ASP A 160 -2.90 -3.56 17.08
C ASP A 160 -4.04 -2.63 16.65
N TYR A 161 -4.53 -2.84 15.42
CA TYR A 161 -5.50 -2.00 14.72
C TYR A 161 -6.73 -2.77 14.28
#